data_AF-A0A7J6NAP6-F1
#
_entry.id   AF-A0A7J6NAP6-F1
#
_cell.length_a   1.000
_cell.length_b   1.000
_cell.length_c   1.000
_cell.angle_alpha   90.00
_cell.angle_beta   90.00
_cell.angle_gamma   90.00
#
_symmetry.space_group_name_H-M   'P 1'
#
loop_
_entity.id
_entity.type
_entity.pdbx_description
1 polymer ?
#
loop_
_entity_poly.entity_id
_entity_poly.type
_entity_poly.pdbx_seq_one_letter_code
_entity_poly.pdbx_strand_id
1 'polypeptide(L)'
;MAATMALFPGLNSEQVAVLKQVKAWFSDSAAEPLIMVQGVYGSGKTTVLAAVMALLYEILVASCGPVVPVAHRRVGLLSLTNVAVDNVLLKLKSKGLQDFVRLGVYDRIAAGLRDEYFARTQSRVQKEGPPGLSVLEWKARAVVAATLASAADLASTIPCPFVVIDECSQVTEPTLM
;
A
#
# COMPACT_ATOMS: atom_id res chain seq x y z
N MET A 1 -2.80 -16.03 -3.05
CA MET A 1 -4.17 -15.71 -3.46
C MET A 1 -5.24 -16.36 -2.57
N ALA A 2 -5.01 -17.54 -1.96
CA ALA A 2 -6.05 -18.19 -1.16
C ALA A 2 -6.43 -17.37 0.09
N ALA A 3 -5.43 -16.87 0.82
CA ALA A 3 -5.68 -16.01 1.98
C ALA A 3 -6.35 -14.70 1.57
N THR A 4 -5.90 -14.09 0.46
CA THR A 4 -6.54 -12.90 -0.10
C THR A 4 -8.03 -13.11 -0.40
N MET A 5 -8.38 -14.24 -1.05
CA MET A 5 -9.79 -14.54 -1.36
C MET A 5 -10.63 -14.76 -0.10
N ALA A 6 -10.05 -15.29 0.98
CA ALA A 6 -10.74 -15.41 2.26
C ALA A 6 -11.01 -14.06 2.92
N LEU A 7 -10.09 -13.08 2.78
CA LEU A 7 -10.29 -11.71 3.27
C LEU A 7 -11.34 -10.94 2.44
N PHE A 8 -11.43 -11.25 1.15
CA PHE A 8 -12.30 -10.57 0.18
C PHE A 8 -13.21 -11.56 -0.58
N PRO A 9 -14.16 -12.24 0.10
CA PRO A 9 -14.99 -13.27 -0.53
C PRO A 9 -16.02 -12.71 -1.54
N GLY A 10 -16.30 -11.41 -1.52
CA GLY A 10 -17.31 -10.75 -2.36
C GLY A 10 -16.77 -10.13 -3.66
N LEU A 11 -15.55 -10.47 -4.09
CA LEU A 11 -15.00 -9.94 -5.34
C LEU A 11 -15.71 -10.56 -6.55
N ASN A 12 -16.06 -9.72 -7.53
CA ASN A 12 -16.64 -10.19 -8.78
C ASN A 12 -15.56 -10.75 -9.74
N SER A 13 -15.97 -11.31 -10.88
CA SER A 13 -15.06 -11.93 -11.86
C SER A 13 -14.01 -10.97 -12.42
N GLU A 14 -14.37 -9.71 -12.68
CA GLU A 14 -13.47 -8.68 -13.21
C GLU A 14 -12.41 -8.28 -12.17
N GLN A 15 -12.83 -8.09 -10.92
CA GLN A 15 -11.95 -7.78 -9.80
C GLN A 15 -10.98 -8.93 -9.51
N VAL A 16 -11.45 -10.17 -9.63
CA VAL A 16 -10.60 -11.37 -9.53
C VAL A 16 -9.63 -11.46 -10.71
N ALA A 17 -10.00 -11.00 -11.90
CA ALA A 17 -9.09 -10.96 -13.05
C ALA A 17 -7.91 -10.02 -12.81
N VAL A 18 -8.12 -8.86 -12.18
CA VAL A 18 -7.03 -7.96 -11.75
C VAL A 18 -6.05 -8.68 -10.81
N LEU A 19 -6.56 -9.40 -9.81
CA LEU A 19 -5.70 -10.18 -8.90
C LEU A 19 -4.91 -11.27 -9.63
N LYS A 20 -5.49 -11.91 -10.64
CA LYS A 20 -4.79 -12.90 -11.47
C LYS A 20 -3.66 -12.27 -12.28
N GLN A 21 -3.88 -11.09 -12.86
CA GLN A 21 -2.84 -10.34 -13.58
C GLN A 21 -1.68 -9.96 -12.65
N VAL A 22 -1.97 -9.42 -11.46
CA VAL A 22 -0.95 -9.11 -10.45
C VAL A 22 -0.18 -10.36 -10.03
N LYS A 23 -0.88 -11.50 -9.84
CA LYS A 23 -0.23 -12.77 -9.52
C LYS A 23 0.70 -13.24 -10.65
N ALA A 24 0.36 -12.95 -11.90
CA ALA A 24 1.15 -13.38 -13.06
C ALA A 24 2.56 -12.78 -13.06
N TRP A 25 2.77 -11.59 -12.47
CA TRP A 25 4.11 -11.00 -12.26
C TRP A 25 5.11 -11.93 -11.56
N PHE A 26 4.63 -12.89 -10.79
CA PHE A 26 5.47 -13.81 -10.01
C PHE A 26 5.62 -15.20 -10.64
N SER A 27 4.91 -15.48 -11.73
CA SER A 27 4.92 -16.79 -12.39
C SER A 27 5.29 -16.73 -13.86
N ASP A 28 5.15 -15.58 -14.50
CA ASP A 28 5.35 -15.39 -15.93
C ASP A 28 6.36 -14.26 -16.18
N SER A 29 7.51 -14.62 -16.77
CA SER A 29 8.55 -13.67 -17.13
C SER A 29 8.14 -12.69 -18.24
N ALA A 30 7.04 -12.97 -18.96
CA ALA A 30 6.49 -12.09 -19.99
C ALA A 30 5.39 -11.15 -19.47
N ALA A 31 5.07 -11.18 -18.17
CA ALA A 31 4.03 -10.32 -17.60
C ALA A 31 4.41 -8.84 -17.69
N GLU A 32 3.47 -8.00 -18.14
CA GLU A 32 3.69 -6.56 -18.28
C GLU A 32 3.92 -5.91 -16.91
N PRO A 33 4.96 -5.07 -16.72
CA PRO A 33 5.32 -4.51 -15.41
C PRO A 33 4.33 -3.45 -14.89
N LEU A 34 3.31 -3.10 -15.67
CA LEU A 34 2.30 -2.10 -15.36
C LEU A 34 0.91 -2.68 -15.59
N ILE A 35 0.02 -2.55 -14.60
CA ILE A 35 -1.39 -2.91 -14.71
C ILE A 35 -2.23 -1.65 -14.51
N MET A 36 -3.06 -1.30 -15.50
CA MET A 36 -4.04 -0.23 -15.39
C MET A 36 -5.41 -0.79 -15.07
N VAL A 37 -5.98 -0.36 -13.93
CA VAL A 37 -7.33 -0.76 -13.51
C VAL A 37 -8.27 0.41 -13.68
N GLN A 38 -9.16 0.33 -14.67
CA GLN A 38 -10.19 1.34 -14.87
C GLN A 38 -11.49 0.93 -14.19
N GLY A 39 -12.04 1.81 -13.36
CA GLY A 39 -13.31 1.55 -12.67
C GLY A 39 -14.18 2.79 -12.60
N VAL A 40 -15.46 2.64 -12.89
CA VAL A 40 -16.47 3.70 -12.76
C VAL A 40 -16.69 4.08 -11.28
N TYR A 41 -17.42 5.18 -11.05
CA TYR A 41 -17.83 5.53 -9.69
C TYR A 41 -18.64 4.40 -9.05
N GLY A 42 -18.36 4.09 -7.77
CA GLY A 42 -19.03 3.00 -7.06
C GLY A 42 -18.61 1.57 -7.44
N SER A 43 -17.69 1.36 -8.39
CA SER A 43 -17.27 0.02 -8.85
C SER A 43 -16.44 -0.80 -7.83
N GLY A 44 -16.19 -0.24 -6.64
CA GLY A 44 -15.40 -0.90 -5.59
C GLY A 44 -13.89 -0.82 -5.79
N LYS A 45 -13.35 0.19 -6.48
CA LYS A 45 -11.90 0.38 -6.68
C LYS A 45 -11.08 0.25 -5.39
N THR A 46 -11.49 0.91 -4.30
CA THR A 46 -10.84 0.79 -2.98
C THR A 46 -10.80 -0.65 -2.48
N THR A 47 -11.85 -1.44 -2.74
CA THR A 47 -11.88 -2.88 -2.39
C THR A 47 -10.90 -3.67 -3.23
N VAL A 48 -10.81 -3.39 -4.54
CA VAL A 48 -9.84 -4.03 -5.45
C VAL A 48 -8.42 -3.68 -5.03
N LEU A 49 -8.13 -2.41 -4.75
CA LEU A 49 -6.82 -1.95 -4.27
C LEU A 49 -6.45 -2.64 -2.97
N ALA A 50 -7.35 -2.68 -1.98
CA ALA A 50 -7.10 -3.41 -0.73
C ALA A 50 -6.85 -4.91 -0.96
N ALA A 51 -7.57 -5.54 -1.90
CA ALA A 51 -7.33 -6.94 -2.27
C ALA A 51 -5.98 -7.15 -2.97
N VAL A 52 -5.57 -6.22 -3.85
CA VAL A 52 -4.25 -6.23 -4.51
C VAL A 52 -3.14 -6.07 -3.47
N MET A 53 -3.28 -5.13 -2.53
CA MET A 53 -2.34 -4.95 -1.42
C MET A 53 -2.23 -6.22 -0.57
N ALA A 54 -3.35 -6.87 -0.25
CA ALA A 54 -3.37 -8.12 0.49
C ALA A 54 -2.72 -9.28 -0.29
N LEU A 55 -2.90 -9.33 -1.62
CA LEU A 55 -2.26 -10.33 -2.48
C LEU A 55 -0.74 -10.14 -2.53
N LEU A 56 -0.27 -8.91 -2.73
CA LEU A 56 1.15 -8.60 -2.73
C LEU A 56 1.76 -8.88 -1.36
N TYR A 57 1.07 -8.56 -0.27
CA TYR A 57 1.48 -8.94 1.08
C TYR A 57 1.57 -10.46 1.27
N GLU A 58 0.56 -11.21 0.81
CA GLU A 58 0.55 -12.67 0.88
C GLU A 58 1.74 -13.29 0.13
N ILE A 59 2.07 -12.77 -1.06
CA ILE A 59 3.16 -13.27 -1.89
C ILE A 59 4.53 -12.86 -1.33
N LEU A 60 4.71 -11.60 -0.97
CA LEU A 60 6.01 -11.02 -0.62
C LEU A 60 6.41 -11.21 0.84
N VAL A 61 5.43 -11.32 1.74
CA VAL A 61 5.69 -11.39 3.18
C VAL A 61 5.37 -12.77 3.69
N ALA A 62 4.12 -13.21 3.53
CA ALA A 62 3.66 -14.47 4.11
C ALA A 62 4.27 -15.71 3.41
N SER A 63 4.59 -15.60 2.11
CA SER A 63 5.18 -16.72 1.35
C SER A 63 6.71 -16.67 1.29
N CYS A 64 7.36 -15.61 1.79
CA CYS A 64 8.82 -15.50 1.79
C CYS A 64 9.42 -16.00 3.11
N GLY A 65 10.26 -17.04 3.05
CA GLY A 65 11.05 -17.49 4.20
C GLY A 65 12.06 -16.43 4.69
N PRO A 66 12.66 -16.53 5.89
CA PRO A 66 13.45 -15.48 6.56
C PRO A 66 14.67 -14.94 5.78
N VAL A 67 15.02 -15.55 4.65
CA VAL A 67 16.21 -15.25 3.84
C VAL A 67 16.05 -14.00 2.94
N VAL A 68 14.83 -13.65 2.53
CA VAL A 68 14.61 -12.50 1.63
C VAL A 68 14.78 -11.17 2.38
N PRO A 69 15.61 -10.21 1.93
CA PRO A 69 15.74 -8.92 2.62
C PRO A 69 14.42 -8.17 2.73
N VAL A 70 14.15 -7.52 3.87
CA VAL A 70 12.91 -6.76 4.14
C VAL A 70 12.61 -5.75 3.03
N ALA A 71 13.64 -5.13 2.44
CA ALA A 71 13.50 -4.20 1.32
C ALA A 71 12.76 -4.79 0.10
N HIS A 72 12.90 -6.09 -0.16
CA HIS A 72 12.24 -6.77 -1.29
C HIS A 72 10.82 -7.25 -0.96
N ARG A 73 10.36 -7.08 0.28
CA ARG A 73 9.06 -7.56 0.74
C ARG A 73 8.02 -6.45 0.92
N ARG A 74 8.26 -5.30 0.29
CA ARG A 74 7.46 -4.10 0.53
C ARG A 74 6.54 -3.74 -0.61
N VAL A 75 5.45 -3.10 -0.23
CA VAL A 75 4.45 -2.57 -1.16
C VAL A 75 4.19 -1.12 -0.81
N GLY A 76 4.37 -0.24 -1.78
CA GLY A 76 4.00 1.17 -1.68
C GLY A 76 2.53 1.36 -2.04
N LEU A 77 1.79 2.10 -1.22
CA LEU A 77 0.45 2.60 -1.54
C LEU A 77 0.51 4.12 -1.63
N LEU A 78 0.25 4.66 -2.82
CA LEU A 78 0.24 6.08 -3.09
C LEU A 78 -1.14 6.53 -3.55
N SER A 79 -1.52 7.75 -3.19
CA SER A 79 -2.70 8.41 -3.77
C SER A 79 -2.56 9.92 -3.73
N LEU A 80 -3.41 10.63 -4.46
CA LEU A 80 -3.41 12.09 -4.49
C LEU A 80 -3.88 12.68 -3.16
N THR A 81 -4.91 12.09 -2.55
CA THR A 81 -5.55 12.63 -1.34
C THR A 81 -5.28 11.78 -0.10
N ASN A 82 -5.26 12.41 1.09
CA ASN A 82 -5.13 11.68 2.35
C ASN A 82 -6.32 10.71 2.55
N VAL A 83 -7.53 11.14 2.19
CA VAL A 83 -8.75 10.35 2.33
C VAL A 83 -8.70 9.07 1.50
N ALA A 84 -8.19 9.12 0.26
CA ALA A 84 -8.04 7.94 -0.57
C ALA A 84 -7.06 6.92 0.03
N VAL A 85 -5.88 7.37 0.49
CA VAL A 85 -4.92 6.51 1.19
C VAL A 85 -5.56 5.88 2.43
N ASP A 86 -6.20 6.69 3.27
CA ASP A 86 -6.77 6.26 4.54
C ASP A 86 -7.92 5.26 4.33
N ASN A 87 -8.76 5.45 3.31
CA ASN A 87 -9.85 4.53 2.98
C ASN A 87 -9.35 3.12 2.64
N VAL A 88 -8.24 3.01 1.91
CA VAL A 88 -7.62 1.71 1.60
C VAL A 88 -7.05 1.08 2.88
N LEU A 89 -6.33 1.86 3.70
CA LEU A 89 -5.75 1.33 4.94
C LEU A 89 -6.80 0.91 5.97
N LEU A 90 -7.86 1.70 6.15
CA LEU A 90 -8.99 1.34 7.01
C LEU A 90 -9.66 0.06 6.51
N LYS A 91 -9.77 -0.13 5.18
CA LYS A 91 -10.25 -1.38 4.61
C LYS A 91 -9.32 -2.54 4.97
N LEU A 92 -8.01 -2.41 4.80
CA LEU A 92 -7.04 -3.44 5.19
C LEU A 92 -7.11 -3.78 6.69
N LYS A 93 -7.16 -2.76 7.55
CA LYS A 93 -7.34 -2.91 9.00
C LYS A 93 -8.62 -3.65 9.36
N SER A 94 -9.73 -3.33 8.70
CA SER A 94 -11.02 -4.02 8.88
C SER A 94 -10.99 -5.50 8.46
N LYS A 95 -10.01 -5.88 7.63
CA LYS A 95 -9.76 -7.27 7.21
C LYS A 95 -8.68 -7.96 8.06
N GLY A 96 -8.17 -7.30 9.10
CA GLY A 96 -7.15 -7.85 9.99
C GLY A 96 -5.71 -7.73 9.48
N LEU A 97 -5.47 -7.05 8.35
CA LEU A 97 -4.12 -6.77 7.86
C LEU A 97 -3.68 -5.40 8.39
N GLN A 98 -2.78 -5.40 9.37
CA GLN A 98 -2.28 -4.19 10.06
C GLN A 98 -0.77 -3.99 9.91
N ASP A 99 -0.09 -4.83 9.12
CA ASP A 99 1.34 -4.68 8.82
C ASP A 99 1.58 -3.57 7.77
N PHE A 100 1.14 -2.37 8.11
CA PHE A 100 1.32 -1.17 7.32
C PHE A 100 1.76 0.00 8.19
N VAL A 101 2.27 1.06 7.55
CA VAL A 101 2.54 2.36 8.14
C VAL A 101 1.98 3.47 7.26
N ARG A 102 1.37 4.47 7.88
CA ARG A 102 0.83 5.66 7.20
C ARG A 102 1.76 6.86 7.40
N LEU A 103 2.39 7.34 6.31
CA LEU A 103 3.29 8.50 6.32
C LEU A 103 2.55 9.78 5.98
N GLY A 104 2.59 10.81 6.84
CA GLY A 104 1.95 12.09 6.53
C GLY A 104 1.94 13.06 7.70
N VAL A 105 0.97 13.97 7.71
CA VAL A 105 0.72 14.89 8.84
C VAL A 105 -0.39 14.28 9.71
N TYR A 106 -0.15 14.17 11.01
CA TYR A 106 -1.04 13.50 11.98
C TYR A 106 -2.49 13.97 11.90
N ASP A 107 -2.70 15.30 11.88
CA ASP A 107 -4.03 15.90 11.84
C ASP A 107 -4.81 15.61 10.55
N ARG A 108 -4.10 15.22 9.47
CA ARG A 108 -4.69 14.89 8.17
C ARG A 108 -4.97 13.40 8.00
N ILE A 109 -4.69 12.60 9.03
CA ILE A 109 -4.89 11.15 9.01
C ILE A 109 -6.14 10.79 9.80
N ALA A 110 -6.92 9.88 9.23
CA ALA A 110 -8.12 9.35 9.83
C ALA A 110 -7.86 8.84 11.26
N ALA A 111 -8.76 9.15 12.18
CA ALA A 111 -8.61 8.82 13.60
C ALA A 111 -8.32 7.32 13.85
N GLY A 112 -8.95 6.44 13.07
CA GLY A 112 -8.75 4.99 13.16
C GLY A 112 -7.40 4.46 12.65
N LEU A 113 -6.50 5.33 12.17
CA LEU A 113 -5.16 4.99 11.68
C LEU A 113 -4.03 5.67 12.47
N ARG A 114 -4.37 6.44 13.51
CA ARG A 114 -3.40 7.23 14.28
C ARG A 114 -2.41 6.37 15.05
N ASP A 115 -2.80 5.14 15.40
CA ASP A 115 -1.93 4.16 16.06
C ASP A 115 -0.90 3.56 15.09
N GLU A 116 -1.17 3.59 13.78
CA GLU A 116 -0.32 3.09 12.70
C GLU A 116 0.38 4.21 11.90
N TYR A 117 0.37 5.42 12.44
CA TYR A 117 0.96 6.61 11.85
C TYR A 117 2.50 6.61 11.91
N PHE A 118 3.17 7.41 11.10
CA PHE A 118 4.52 7.89 11.36
C PHE A 118 4.73 9.30 10.79
N ALA A 119 5.11 10.26 11.64
CA ALA A 119 5.42 11.63 11.21
C ALA A 119 6.88 11.77 10.79
N ARG A 120 7.09 12.52 9.72
CA ARG A 120 8.29 13.33 9.56
C ARG A 120 7.87 14.78 9.65
N THR A 121 8.01 15.39 10.82
CA THR A 121 7.74 16.81 11.00
C THR A 121 8.66 17.61 10.08
N GLN A 122 8.12 18.62 9.39
CA GLN A 122 8.89 19.52 8.51
C GLN A 122 9.99 20.30 9.26
N SER A 123 10.04 20.22 10.59
CA SER A 123 11.09 20.77 11.44
C SER A 123 12.11 19.67 11.79
N ARG A 124 13.37 19.88 11.36
CA ARG A 124 14.53 18.97 11.36
C ARG A 124 14.95 18.26 12.67
N VAL A 125 14.13 18.12 13.71
CA VAL A 125 14.63 17.70 15.04
C VAL A 125 13.97 16.46 15.66
N GLN A 126 12.72 16.09 15.33
CA GLN A 126 12.11 14.87 15.91
C GLN A 126 11.32 14.05 14.89
N LYS A 127 11.61 12.73 14.87
CA LYS A 127 10.80 11.71 14.20
C LYS A 127 9.73 11.27 15.19
N GLU A 128 8.56 11.86 15.11
CA GLU A 128 7.44 11.48 15.98
C GLU A 128 6.62 10.39 15.29
N GLY A 129 6.97 9.13 15.58
CA GLY A 129 6.02 8.04 15.44
C GLY A 129 5.00 8.08 16.59
N PRO A 130 3.91 7.31 16.52
CA PRO A 130 3.06 7.05 17.68
C PRO A 130 3.94 6.61 18.85
N PRO A 131 3.59 6.98 20.10
CA PRO A 131 4.41 6.68 21.27
C PRO A 131 4.78 5.20 21.31
N GLY A 132 6.07 4.90 21.25
CA GLY A 132 6.60 3.53 21.32
C GLY A 132 6.99 2.88 20.00
N LEU A 133 6.71 3.48 18.83
CA LEU A 133 7.21 2.94 17.54
C LEU A 133 8.57 3.55 17.18
N SER A 134 9.62 2.72 17.24
CA SER A 134 10.97 3.08 16.83
C SER A 134 11.11 3.22 15.30
N VAL A 135 12.18 3.91 14.88
CA VAL A 135 12.54 4.03 13.45
C VAL A 135 12.76 2.67 12.79
N LEU A 136 13.12 1.65 13.56
CA LEU A 136 13.36 0.30 13.05
C LEU A 136 12.06 -0.47 12.84
N GLU A 137 11.08 -0.29 13.73
CA GLU A 137 9.79 -0.99 13.67
C GLU A 137 8.95 -0.55 12.47
N TRP A 138 8.89 0.75 12.16
CA TRP A 138 8.19 1.17 10.94
C TRP A 138 8.95 0.75 9.67
N LYS A 139 10.29 0.74 9.72
CA LYS A 139 11.10 0.15 8.65
C LYS A 139 10.91 -1.36 8.54
N ALA A 140 10.30 -2.05 9.50
CA ALA A 140 9.98 -3.46 9.34
C ALA A 140 8.63 -3.67 8.64
N ARG A 141 7.75 -2.65 8.59
CA ARG A 141 6.41 -2.77 8.02
C ARG A 141 6.45 -3.07 6.52
N ALA A 142 5.64 -4.02 6.11
CA ALA A 142 5.56 -4.47 4.72
C ALA A 142 4.89 -3.43 3.81
N VAL A 143 3.81 -2.81 4.28
CA VAL A 143 3.08 -1.83 3.48
C VAL A 143 3.43 -0.42 3.94
N VAL A 144 3.82 0.43 3.00
CA VAL A 144 4.12 1.85 3.28
C VAL A 144 3.18 2.71 2.46
N ALA A 145 2.37 3.52 3.14
CA ALA A 145 1.28 4.25 2.53
C ALA A 145 1.45 5.76 2.72
N ALA A 146 1.39 6.52 1.63
CA ALA A 146 1.61 7.96 1.63
C ALA A 146 0.78 8.65 0.55
N THR A 147 0.66 9.97 0.63
CA THR A 147 0.19 10.74 -0.52
C THR A 147 1.33 10.92 -1.53
N LEU A 148 1.00 11.21 -2.79
CA LEU A 148 1.99 11.47 -3.84
C LEU A 148 2.92 12.65 -3.50
N ALA A 149 2.40 13.67 -2.81
CA ALA A 149 3.23 14.77 -2.31
C ALA A 149 4.32 14.33 -1.32
N SER A 150 4.16 13.15 -0.71
CA SER A 150 5.15 12.52 0.19
C SER A 150 5.84 11.32 -0.48
N ALA A 151 5.65 11.09 -1.79
CA ALA A 151 6.26 9.97 -2.51
C ALA A 151 7.78 10.11 -2.63
N ALA A 152 8.32 11.33 -2.74
CA ALA A 152 9.76 11.56 -2.74
C ALA A 152 10.42 11.09 -1.42
N ASP A 153 9.72 11.28 -0.29
CA ASP A 153 10.16 10.75 1.00
C ASP A 153 10.11 9.22 1.03
N LEU A 154 9.12 8.60 0.38
CA LEU A 154 9.03 7.14 0.25
C LEU A 154 10.19 6.58 -0.57
N ALA A 155 10.38 7.10 -1.79
CA ALA A 155 11.38 6.61 -2.74
C ALA A 155 12.82 6.76 -2.21
N SER A 156 13.11 7.86 -1.52
CA SER A 156 14.45 8.10 -0.95
C SER A 156 14.73 7.30 0.33
N THR A 157 13.68 6.86 1.05
CA THR A 157 13.85 6.22 2.36
C THR A 157 13.70 4.70 2.30
N ILE A 158 12.83 4.19 1.44
CA ILE A 158 12.45 2.77 1.37
C ILE A 158 12.16 2.35 -0.07
N PRO A 159 12.98 1.46 -0.67
CA PRO A 159 12.64 0.89 -1.97
C PRO A 159 11.39 0.01 -1.82
N CYS A 160 10.39 0.25 -2.66
CA CYS A 160 9.19 -0.57 -2.78
C CYS A 160 9.18 -1.17 -4.19
N PRO A 161 9.42 -2.49 -4.35
CA PRO A 161 9.44 -3.13 -5.67
C PRO A 161 8.08 -3.10 -6.37
N PHE A 162 7.00 -2.99 -5.61
CA PHE A 162 5.65 -2.84 -6.12
C PHE A 162 5.03 -1.58 -5.55
N VAL A 163 4.43 -0.77 -6.42
CA VAL A 163 3.73 0.45 -6.05
C VAL A 163 2.33 0.41 -6.63
N VAL A 164 1.34 0.67 -5.77
CA VAL A 164 -0.07 0.76 -6.12
C VAL A 164 -0.48 2.22 -5.98
N ILE A 165 -1.07 2.77 -7.04
CA ILE A 165 -1.45 4.19 -7.10
C ILE A 165 -2.96 4.31 -7.28
N ASP A 166 -3.64 4.91 -6.30
CA ASP A 166 -5.05 5.29 -6.41
C ASP A 166 -5.19 6.72 -6.95
N GLU A 167 -6.33 7.02 -7.58
CA GLU A 167 -6.64 8.31 -8.21
C GLU A 167 -5.65 8.72 -9.31
N CYS A 168 -4.94 7.75 -9.92
CA CYS A 168 -3.88 8.01 -10.90
C CYS A 168 -4.36 8.82 -12.12
N SER A 169 -5.63 8.76 -12.49
CA SER A 169 -6.20 9.56 -13.59
C SER A 169 -6.26 11.06 -13.29
N GLN A 170 -6.11 11.46 -12.03
CA GLN A 170 -6.10 12.86 -11.58
C GLN A 170 -4.66 13.39 -11.41
N VAL A 171 -3.66 12.59 -11.76
CA VAL A 171 -2.25 12.86 -11.53
C VAL A 171 -1.57 13.15 -12.87
N THR A 172 -0.71 14.16 -12.91
CA THR A 172 0.12 14.45 -14.09
C THR A 172 1.32 13.51 -14.14
N GLU A 173 1.74 13.10 -15.34
CA GLU A 173 2.89 12.19 -15.54
C GLU A 173 4.15 12.57 -14.75
N PRO A 174 4.59 13.85 -14.65
CA PRO A 174 5.77 14.21 -13.88
C PRO A 174 5.66 13.96 -12.37
N THR A 175 4.46 13.78 -11.84
CA THR A 175 4.23 13.49 -10.42
C THR A 175 4.36 11.98 -10.12
N LEU A 176 4.39 11.14 -11.17
CA LEU A 176 4.48 9.69 -11.06
C LEU A 176 5.91 9.15 -11.32
N MET A 177 6.80 9.98 -11.86
CA MET A 177 8.23 9.68 -12.12
C MET A 177 9.11 10.16 -10.97
#